data_AF-A0A520I3K0-F1
#
_entry.id   AF-A0A520I3K0-F1
#
_cell.length_a   1.000
_cell.length_b   1.000
_cell.length_c   1.000
_cell.angle_alpha   90.00
_cell.angle_beta   90.00
_cell.angle_gamma   90.00
#
_symmetry.space_group_name_H-M   'P 1'
#
loop_
_entity.id
_entity.type
_entity.pdbx_description
1 polymer ?
#
loop_
_entity_poly.entity_id
_entity_poly.type
_entity_poly.pdbx_seq_one_letter_code
_entity_poly.pdbx_strand_id
1 'polypeptide(L)'
;MNRRLLLAALPILAIAACSRGGAPSNGNTLTVAATAVPHAEILEAVKPALAKQGIDLQIRVFNDYVQPNLQVDQKQIDVNYFETKPYLDSFNAARGTHLVPYAGIHVEPLGGYSHKWKTIAAHPPGARRSSSICANSRRAVR
;
A
#
# COMPACT_ATOMS: atom_id res chain seq x y z
N MET A 1 -24.61 -48.55 54.38
CA MET A 1 -25.45 -47.36 54.69
C MET A 1 -24.87 -46.15 53.99
N ASN A 2 -25.75 -45.43 53.29
CA ASN A 2 -25.49 -44.29 52.41
C ASN A 2 -24.85 -43.08 53.09
N ARG A 3 -24.10 -42.30 52.30
CA ARG A 3 -24.22 -40.83 52.10
C ARG A 3 -23.08 -40.38 51.17
N ARG A 4 -23.26 -40.31 49.86
CA ARG A 4 -23.84 -39.17 49.11
C ARG A 4 -23.35 -37.79 49.57
N LEU A 5 -22.62 -37.15 48.63
CA LEU A 5 -22.40 -35.71 48.40
C LEU A 5 -21.44 -34.95 49.32
N LEU A 6 -20.33 -34.46 48.77
CA LEU A 6 -20.14 -33.04 48.39
C LEU A 6 -18.73 -32.76 47.80
N LEU A 7 -18.75 -32.27 46.56
CA LEU A 7 -17.95 -31.19 45.96
C LEU A 7 -16.40 -31.17 45.93
N ALA A 8 -15.92 -30.85 44.71
CA ALA A 8 -14.72 -30.06 44.35
C ALA A 8 -13.49 -30.81 43.80
N ALA A 9 -13.36 -30.85 42.47
CA ALA A 9 -12.11 -30.56 41.76
C ALA A 9 -12.37 -30.44 40.24
N LEU A 10 -12.31 -29.20 39.73
CA LEU A 10 -11.95 -28.84 38.34
C LEU A 10 -10.65 -29.56 37.96
N PRO A 11 -10.45 -30.09 36.73
CA PRO A 11 -10.16 -29.28 35.53
C PRO A 11 -10.78 -29.92 34.26
N ILE A 12 -10.82 -29.36 33.05
CA ILE A 12 -9.71 -29.04 32.13
C ILE A 12 -10.34 -28.16 31.03
N LEU A 13 -9.82 -26.94 30.95
CA LEU A 13 -10.01 -26.04 29.81
C LEU A 13 -9.26 -26.64 28.62
N ALA A 14 -9.98 -27.36 27.76
CA ALA A 14 -9.43 -27.91 26.53
C ALA A 14 -9.13 -26.76 25.56
N ILE A 15 -7.86 -26.38 25.57
CA ILE A 15 -7.02 -25.96 24.44
C ILE A 15 -7.81 -25.30 23.30
N ALA A 16 -7.69 -23.98 23.26
CA ALA A 16 -7.90 -23.17 22.08
C ALA A 16 -7.25 -23.85 20.86
N ALA A 17 -8.10 -24.40 20.00
CA ALA A 17 -7.71 -24.77 18.66
C ALA A 17 -7.26 -23.48 17.96
N CYS A 18 -5.94 -23.33 17.87
CA CYS A 18 -5.27 -22.41 16.95
C CYS A 18 -5.66 -22.79 15.52
N SER A 19 -6.85 -22.38 15.10
CA SER A 19 -7.22 -22.15 13.71
C SER A 19 -6.48 -20.89 13.25
N ARG A 20 -5.15 -20.97 13.22
CA ARG A 20 -4.34 -20.06 12.42
C ARG A 20 -4.12 -20.79 11.11
N GLY A 21 -5.19 -20.79 10.31
CA GLY A 21 -5.12 -21.07 8.88
C GLY A 21 -4.24 -20.02 8.22
N GLY A 22 -2.93 -20.19 8.37
CA GLY A 22 -1.96 -19.64 7.45
C GLY A 22 -2.24 -20.32 6.12
N ALA A 23 -2.85 -19.58 5.20
CA ALA A 23 -3.01 -20.00 3.82
C ALA A 23 -1.64 -20.51 3.31
N PRO A 24 -1.61 -21.61 2.55
CA PRO A 24 -0.39 -22.03 1.89
C PRO A 24 0.04 -20.87 0.98
N SER A 25 1.14 -20.21 1.34
CA SER A 25 1.82 -19.26 0.47
C SER A 25 2.33 -20.07 -0.71
N ASN A 26 1.59 -20.03 -1.82
CA ASN A 26 2.15 -20.33 -3.12
C ASN A 26 3.33 -19.36 -3.29
N GLY A 27 4.56 -19.89 -3.28
CA GLY A 27 5.80 -19.15 -2.98
C GLY A 27 6.18 -18.01 -3.93
N ASN A 28 5.31 -17.62 -4.86
CA ASN A 28 5.57 -16.61 -5.86
C ASN A 28 4.43 -15.58 -6.03
N THR A 29 3.49 -15.48 -5.08
CA THR A 29 2.49 -14.41 -5.11
C THR A 29 3.11 -13.09 -4.64
N LEU A 30 3.02 -12.05 -5.48
CA LEU A 30 3.47 -10.69 -5.18
C LEU A 30 2.26 -9.75 -5.10
N THR A 31 2.00 -9.20 -3.92
CA THR A 31 0.90 -8.25 -3.69
C THR A 31 1.41 -6.81 -3.83
N VAL A 32 0.79 -6.03 -4.71
CA VAL A 32 1.18 -4.65 -4.99
C VAL A 32 0.02 -3.69 -4.76
N ALA A 33 0.23 -2.67 -3.92
CA ALA A 33 -0.68 -1.54 -3.79
C ALA A 33 -0.39 -0.50 -4.89
N ALA A 34 -1.41 -0.06 -5.63
CA ALA A 34 -1.25 0.96 -6.67
C ALA A 34 -2.47 1.89 -6.73
N THR A 35 -2.30 3.09 -7.27
CA THR A 35 -3.44 3.95 -7.60
C THR A 35 -4.02 3.57 -8.97
N ALA A 36 -5.28 3.92 -9.21
CA ALA A 36 -6.02 3.43 -10.38
C ALA A 36 -5.34 3.78 -11.73
N VAL A 37 -4.95 5.04 -11.92
CA VAL A 37 -4.33 5.51 -13.17
C VAL A 37 -3.14 6.42 -12.82
N PRO A 38 -1.97 6.27 -13.47
CA PRO A 38 -1.61 5.22 -14.44
C PRO A 38 -1.07 3.92 -13.82
N HIS A 39 -0.95 3.84 -12.50
CA HIS A 39 -0.15 2.82 -11.83
C HIS A 39 -0.71 1.40 -11.96
N ALA A 40 -2.01 1.20 -11.76
CA ALA A 40 -2.62 -0.12 -11.90
C ALA A 40 -2.62 -0.60 -13.36
N GLU A 41 -2.82 0.28 -14.34
CA GLU A 41 -2.78 -0.07 -15.76
C GLU A 41 -1.41 -0.59 -16.20
N ILE A 42 -0.33 0.05 -15.72
CA ILE A 42 1.03 -0.41 -15.97
C ILE A 42 1.25 -1.80 -15.37
N LEU A 43 0.73 -2.06 -14.17
CA LEU A 43 0.84 -3.35 -13.50
C LEU A 43 0.05 -4.46 -14.21
N GLU A 44 -1.16 -4.16 -14.71
CA GLU A 44 -1.96 -5.10 -15.50
C GLU A 44 -1.26 -5.44 -16.83
N ALA A 45 -0.60 -4.49 -17.47
CA ALA A 45 0.16 -4.73 -18.69
C ALA A 45 1.36 -5.70 -18.49
N VAL A 46 2.02 -5.65 -17.32
CA VAL A 46 3.18 -6.53 -17.02
C VAL A 46 2.80 -7.86 -16.36
N LYS A 47 1.56 -8.00 -15.85
CA LYS A 47 1.02 -9.23 -15.27
C LYS A 47 1.26 -10.48 -16.12
N PRO A 48 0.98 -10.51 -17.44
CA PRO A 48 1.24 -11.70 -18.27
C PRO A 48 2.73 -12.02 -18.42
N ALA A 49 3.63 -11.02 -18.36
CA ALA A 49 5.06 -11.24 -18.40
C ALA A 49 5.57 -11.86 -17.09
N LEU A 50 5.05 -11.41 -15.95
CA LEU A 50 5.36 -11.95 -14.63
C LEU A 50 4.80 -13.36 -14.43
N ALA A 51 3.60 -13.65 -14.95
CA ALA A 51 3.02 -14.98 -14.92
C ALA A 51 3.89 -16.02 -15.66
N LYS A 52 4.53 -15.62 -16.78
CA LYS A 52 5.51 -16.47 -17.50
C LYS A 52 6.78 -16.75 -16.68
N GLN A 53 7.12 -15.86 -15.75
CA GLN A 53 8.22 -16.03 -14.80
C GLN A 53 7.78 -16.79 -13.53
N GLY A 54 6.53 -17.27 -13.50
CA GLY A 54 5.96 -17.98 -12.36
C GLY A 54 5.57 -17.08 -11.20
N ILE A 55 5.43 -15.76 -11.40
CA ILE A 55 5.02 -14.79 -10.38
C ILE A 55 3.53 -14.50 -10.54
N ASP A 56 2.75 -14.72 -9.47
CA ASP A 56 1.33 -14.35 -9.41
C ASP A 56 1.20 -12.91 -8.88
N LEU A 57 0.97 -11.95 -9.78
CA LEU A 57 0.83 -10.54 -9.42
C LEU A 57 -0.60 -10.23 -8.98
N GLN A 58 -0.76 -9.86 -7.71
CA GLN A 58 -2.03 -9.41 -7.12
C GLN A 58 -2.02 -7.88 -6.94
N ILE A 59 -2.88 -7.18 -7.66
CA ILE A 59 -2.94 -5.71 -7.66
C ILE A 59 -4.09 -5.27 -6.76
N ARG A 60 -3.79 -4.44 -5.75
CA ARG A 60 -4.79 -3.79 -4.91
C ARG A 60 -4.84 -2.31 -5.25
N VAL A 61 -5.98 -1.87 -5.74
CA VAL A 61 -6.18 -0.47 -6.16
C VAL A 61 -6.63 0.36 -4.97
N PHE A 62 -5.94 1.48 -4.74
CA PHE A 62 -6.24 2.45 -3.70
C PHE A 62 -6.58 3.81 -4.29
N ASN A 63 -7.47 4.54 -3.61
CA ASN A 63 -7.91 5.88 -4.00
C ASN A 63 -7.28 6.97 -3.11
N ASP A 64 -6.37 6.61 -2.21
CA ASP A 64 -5.71 7.51 -1.27
C ASP A 64 -4.19 7.21 -1.18
N TYR A 65 -3.46 8.10 -0.51
CA TYR A 65 -2.00 8.06 -0.43
C TYR A 65 -1.46 7.58 0.92
N VAL A 66 -2.33 7.29 1.89
CA VAL A 66 -1.93 6.92 3.25
C VAL A 66 -2.00 5.41 3.45
N GLN A 67 -3.11 4.79 3.06
CA GLN A 67 -3.35 3.37 3.23
C GLN A 67 -2.32 2.48 2.55
N PRO A 68 -1.84 2.76 1.32
CA PRO A 68 -0.83 1.92 0.68
C PRO A 68 0.45 1.77 1.54
N ASN A 69 0.97 2.88 2.08
CA ASN A 69 2.20 2.86 2.89
C ASN A 69 2.00 2.15 4.23
N LEU A 70 0.86 2.38 4.88
CA LEU A 70 0.53 1.69 6.13
C LEU A 70 0.41 0.18 5.92
N GLN A 71 -0.21 -0.27 4.83
CA GLN A 71 -0.35 -1.70 4.56
C GLN A 71 0.97 -2.38 4.22
N VAL A 72 1.92 -1.67 3.58
CA VAL A 72 3.28 -2.19 3.37
C VAL A 72 4.04 -2.27 4.69
N ASP A 73 3.98 -1.24 5.54
CA ASP A 73 4.65 -1.26 6.84
C ASP A 73 4.08 -2.36 7.77
N GLN A 74 2.77 -2.58 7.71
CA GLN A 74 2.07 -3.65 8.44
C GLN A 74 2.22 -5.05 7.82
N LYS A 75 2.98 -5.20 6.72
CA LYS A 75 3.19 -6.46 6.00
C LYS A 75 1.90 -7.12 5.48
N GLN A 76 0.86 -6.33 5.23
CA GLN A 76 -0.35 -6.82 4.57
C GLN A 76 -0.22 -6.82 3.04
N ILE A 77 0.71 -6.02 2.52
CA ILE A 77 1.07 -5.87 1.12
C ILE A 77 2.60 -5.88 1.05
N ASP A 78 3.16 -6.47 -0.01
CA ASP A 78 4.61 -6.61 -0.14
C ASP A 78 5.26 -5.31 -0.62
N VAL A 79 4.62 -4.63 -1.58
CA VAL A 79 5.19 -3.45 -2.25
C VAL A 79 4.09 -2.45 -2.59
N ASN A 80 4.36 -1.15 -2.55
CA ASN A 80 3.48 -0.13 -3.11
C ASN A 80 4.06 0.47 -4.41
N TYR A 81 3.22 1.06 -5.24
CA TYR A 81 3.60 1.75 -6.46
C TYR A 81 2.64 2.91 -6.74
N PHE A 82 2.94 4.07 -6.16
CA PHE A 82 2.18 5.30 -6.37
C PHE A 82 2.91 6.58 -5.95
N GLU A 83 3.95 6.45 -5.12
CA GLU A 83 4.51 7.57 -4.37
C GLU A 83 5.88 8.03 -4.86
N THR A 84 6.36 9.13 -4.30
CA THR A 84 7.60 9.77 -4.74
C THR A 84 8.63 9.76 -3.63
N LYS A 85 9.92 9.88 -3.96
CA LYS A 85 10.95 9.90 -2.91
C LYS A 85 10.69 11.01 -1.87
N PRO A 86 10.42 12.28 -2.26
CA PRO A 86 10.10 13.31 -1.27
C PRO A 86 8.87 12.99 -0.43
N TYR A 87 7.84 12.39 -1.03
CA TYR A 87 6.65 11.97 -0.28
C TYR A 87 6.98 10.87 0.73
N LEU A 88 7.69 9.82 0.31
CA LEU A 88 8.11 8.71 1.16
C LEU A 88 8.96 9.19 2.34
N ASP A 89 9.95 10.05 2.09
CA ASP A 89 10.80 10.64 3.13
C ASP A 89 9.95 11.40 4.17
N SER A 90 8.98 12.21 3.69
CA SER A 90 8.07 12.95 4.57
C SER A 90 7.10 12.04 5.34
N PHE A 91 6.63 10.96 4.71
CA PHE A 91 5.73 10.00 5.31
C PHE A 91 6.42 9.24 6.44
N ASN A 92 7.65 8.76 6.18
CA ASN A 92 8.49 8.12 7.19
C ASN A 92 8.77 9.05 8.36
N ALA A 93 9.13 10.31 8.11
CA ALA A 93 9.36 11.29 9.16
C ALA A 93 8.09 11.56 9.99
N ALA A 94 6.92 11.66 9.34
CA ALA A 94 5.66 11.98 10.02
C ALA A 94 5.03 10.80 10.77
N ARG A 95 5.27 9.57 10.32
CA ARG A 95 4.60 8.35 10.84
C ARG A 95 5.54 7.38 11.54
N GLY A 96 6.85 7.64 11.54
CA GLY A 96 7.85 6.74 12.12
C GLY A 96 7.99 5.43 11.37
N THR A 97 7.59 5.38 10.09
CA THR A 97 7.77 4.20 9.24
C THR A 97 9.19 4.14 8.69
N HIS A 98 9.62 2.95 8.29
CA HIS A 98 10.97 2.69 7.78
C HIS A 98 10.96 2.19 6.33
N LEU A 99 10.05 2.73 5.52
CA LEU A 99 9.91 2.31 4.13
C LEU A 99 11.07 2.85 3.29
N VAL A 100 11.65 2.01 2.45
CA VAL A 100 12.77 2.34 1.56
C VAL A 100 12.34 2.26 0.09
N PRO A 101 12.82 3.17 -0.77
CA PRO A 101 12.56 3.09 -2.19
C PRO A 101 13.34 1.92 -2.82
N TYR A 102 12.66 1.06 -3.58
CA TYR A 102 13.28 -0.05 -4.31
C TYR A 102 13.79 0.38 -5.68
N ALA A 103 12.92 0.99 -6.49
CA ALA A 103 13.25 1.43 -7.85
C ALA A 103 12.39 2.63 -8.26
N GLY A 104 12.97 3.54 -9.06
CA GLY A 104 12.20 4.56 -9.78
C GLY A 104 11.68 3.98 -11.09
N ILE A 105 10.37 4.09 -11.34
CA ILE A 105 9.73 3.45 -12.49
C ILE A 105 9.37 4.48 -13.54
N HIS A 106 8.66 5.54 -13.16
CA HIS A 106 8.29 6.61 -14.08
C HIS A 106 8.25 7.97 -13.39
N VAL A 107 8.37 9.02 -14.19
CA VAL A 107 8.25 10.40 -13.75
C VAL A 107 6.97 10.96 -14.32
N GLU A 108 6.09 11.48 -13.46
CA GLU A 108 4.88 12.19 -13.85
C GLU A 108 5.17 13.70 -13.85
N PRO A 109 5.25 14.35 -15.02
CA PRO A 109 5.45 15.79 -15.10
C PRO A 109 4.21 16.50 -14.55
N LEU A 110 4.40 17.56 -13.79
CA LEU A 110 3.26 18.38 -13.38
C LEU A 110 2.88 19.40 -14.44
N GLY A 111 1.57 19.51 -14.63
CA GLY A 111 0.96 20.69 -15.20
C GLY A 111 0.35 21.58 -14.12
N GLY A 112 0.55 22.89 -14.26
CA GLY A 112 -0.35 23.86 -13.67
C GLY A 112 -1.59 23.98 -14.56
N TYR A 113 -2.77 23.70 -14.02
CA TYR A 113 -4.03 23.80 -14.75
C TYR A 113 -4.87 24.95 -14.20
N SER A 114 -5.56 25.66 -15.09
CA SER A 114 -6.50 26.71 -14.72
C SER A 114 -7.73 26.65 -15.59
N HIS A 115 -8.91 26.69 -14.97
CA HIS A 115 -10.18 26.88 -15.69
C HIS A 115 -10.38 28.32 -16.14
N LYS A 116 -9.68 29.29 -15.52
CA LYS A 116 -9.90 30.73 -15.72
C LYS A 116 -8.87 31.39 -16.63
N TRP A 117 -7.60 31.01 -16.48
CA TRP A 117 -6.49 31.67 -17.16
C TRP A 117 -5.85 30.72 -18.16
N LYS A 118 -5.82 31.12 -19.44
CA LYS A 118 -5.25 30.29 -20.52
C LYS A 118 -3.73 30.34 -20.57
N THR A 119 -3.11 31.35 -19.97
CA THR A 119 -1.66 31.54 -19.95
C THR A 119 -1.20 31.95 -18.57
N ILE A 120 0.05 31.61 -18.24
CA ILE A 120 0.70 32.04 -16.99
C ILE A 120 0.75 33.56 -16.90
N ALA A 121 0.97 34.26 -18.03
CA ALA A 121 1.03 35.71 -18.10
C ALA A 121 -0.32 36.39 -17.78
N ALA A 122 -1.45 35.72 -18.01
CA ALA A 122 -2.77 36.25 -17.69
C ALA A 122 -3.13 36.12 -16.19
N HIS A 123 -2.28 35.48 -15.38
CA HIS A 123 -2.53 35.28 -13.96
C HIS A 123 -2.24 36.57 -13.16
N PRO A 124 -3.23 37.16 -12.47
CA PRO A 124 -3.02 38.38 -11.68
C PRO A 124 -2.05 38.15 -10.51
N PRO A 125 -1.20 39.12 -10.16
CA PRO A 125 -0.41 39.07 -8.93
C PRO A 125 -1.34 38.92 -7.72
N GLY A 126 -1.13 37.89 -6.90
CA GLY A 126 -1.93 37.63 -5.69
C GLY A 126 -3.12 36.68 -5.84
N ALA A 127 -3.41 36.17 -7.05
CA ALA A 127 -4.42 35.13 -7.20
C ALA A 127 -3.99 33.80 -6.52
N ARG A 128 -4.97 33.11 -5.91
CA ARG A 128 -4.77 31.88 -5.14
C ARG A 128 -4.25 30.76 -6.05
N ARG A 129 -3.01 30.35 -5.82
CA ARG A 129 -2.36 29.23 -6.52
C ARG A 129 -2.63 27.94 -5.76
N SER A 130 -3.23 26.96 -6.42
CA SER A 130 -3.22 25.58 -5.94
C SER A 130 -1.99 24.89 -6.52
N SER A 131 -1.07 24.50 -5.65
CA SER A 131 0.17 23.82 -6.04
C SER A 131 -0.13 22.34 -6.24
N SER A 132 -0.09 21.87 -7.48
CA SER A 132 0.16 20.45 -7.76
C SER A 132 1.65 20.20 -7.48
N ILE A 133 2.01 19.13 -6.76
CA ILE A 133 3.40 18.82 -6.32
C ILE A 133 4.06 17.76 -7.22
N CYS A 134 5.34 17.94 -7.60
CA CYS A 134 6.03 17.11 -8.60
C CYS A 134 6.16 15.69 -8.13
N ALA A 135 5.72 14.71 -8.94
CA ALA A 135 5.73 13.32 -8.55
C ALA A 135 6.55 12.41 -9.49
N ASN A 136 7.73 11.98 -9.01
CA ASN A 136 8.43 10.82 -9.56
C ASN A 136 7.93 9.57 -8.84
N SER A 137 7.13 8.73 -9.50
CA SER A 137 6.56 7.54 -8.88
C SER A 137 7.60 6.42 -8.75
N ARG A 138 7.83 5.96 -7.53
CA ARG A 138 8.78 4.92 -7.14
C ARG A 138 8.05 3.81 -6.40
N ARG A 139 8.64 2.61 -6.43
CA ARG A 139 8.25 1.52 -5.52
C ARG A 139 8.86 1.74 -4.16
N ALA A 140 8.09 1.60 -3.08
CA ALA A 140 8.63 1.46 -1.74
C ALA A 140 8.41 0.05 -1.20
N VAL A 141 9.41 -0.43 -0.48
CA VAL A 141 9.46 -1.70 0.26
C VAL A 141 9.90 -1.42 1.69
N ARG A 142 9.73 -2.34 2.63
CA ARG A 142 10.24 -2.19 4.00
C ARG A 142 11.69 -2.66 4.09
#